data_AF-A0AA47MKA1-F1
#
_entry.id   AF-A0AA47MKA1-F1
#
_cell.length_a   1.000
_cell.length_b   1.000
_cell.length_c   1.000
_cell.angle_alpha   90.00
_cell.angle_beta   90.00
_cell.angle_gamma   90.00
#
_symmetry.space_group_name_H-M   'P 1'
#
loop_
_entity.id
_entity.type
_entity.pdbx_description
1 polymer ?
#
loop_
_entity_poly.entity_id
_entity_poly.type
_entity_poly.pdbx_seq_one_letter_code
_entity_poly.pdbx_strand_id
1 'polypeptide(L)' 'MPAGVSWPRYLRMFGASVLAMFAGAQTVHQYYLPDLSIPEIPPRPGELRTELLGYRAKEEANAALQQQQLNSAQKPD' A
#
# COMPACT_ATOMS: atom_id res chain seq x y z
N MET A 1 -14.64 -5.77 35.42
CA MET A 1 -13.38 -5.83 34.65
C MET A 1 -13.52 -6.96 33.64
N PRO A 2 -13.46 -6.72 32.31
CA PRO A 2 -13.55 -7.80 31.34
C PRO A 2 -12.41 -8.79 31.58
N ALA A 3 -12.73 -10.09 31.72
CA ALA A 3 -11.78 -11.19 31.88
C ALA A 3 -10.69 -11.02 32.96
N GLY A 4 -10.96 -10.25 34.04
CA GLY A 4 -10.00 -10.06 35.13
C GLY A 4 -8.86 -9.08 34.85
N VAL A 5 -8.89 -8.37 33.70
CA VAL A 5 -7.91 -7.32 33.38
C VAL A 5 -8.46 -5.92 33.64
N SER A 6 -7.59 -4.99 34.02
CA SER A 6 -7.96 -3.60 34.21
C SER A 6 -8.46 -2.97 32.90
N TRP A 7 -9.43 -2.07 32.99
CA TRP A 7 -10.00 -1.34 31.84
C TRP A 7 -8.94 -0.67 30.94
N PRO A 8 -7.90 0.01 31.50
CA PRO A 8 -6.84 0.58 30.67
C PRO A 8 -6.05 -0.48 29.89
N ARG A 9 -5.83 -1.66 30.47
CA ARG A 9 -5.13 -2.77 29.79
C ARG A 9 -5.97 -3.34 28.67
N TYR A 10 -7.27 -3.52 28.90
CA TYR A 10 -8.21 -3.97 27.87
C TYR A 10 -8.25 -3.00 26.68
N LEU A 11 -8.40 -1.69 26.94
CA LEU A 11 -8.47 -0.67 25.89
C LEU A 11 -7.18 -0.57 25.07
N ARG A 12 -6.01 -0.71 25.70
CA ARG A 12 -4.73 -0.77 24.98
C ARG A 12 -4.66 -1.95 24.04
N MET A 13 -5.05 -3.14 24.51
CA MET A 13 -5.05 -4.34 23.68
C MET A 13 -6.03 -4.20 22.53
N PHE A 14 -7.26 -3.80 22.81
CA PHE A 14 -8.29 -3.55 21.80
C PHE A 14 -7.83 -2.53 20.74
N GLY A 15 -7.28 -1.40 21.17
CA GLY A 15 -6.75 -0.38 20.26
C GLY A 15 -5.60 -0.91 19.40
N ALA A 16 -4.68 -1.68 19.98
CA ALA A 16 -3.61 -2.33 19.23
C ALA A 16 -4.14 -3.30 18.17
N SER A 17 -5.18 -4.08 18.49
CA SER A 17 -5.83 -5.00 17.54
C SER A 17 -6.40 -4.24 16.33
N VAL A 18 -7.13 -3.16 16.59
CA VAL A 18 -7.73 -2.33 15.53
C VAL A 18 -6.65 -1.67 14.67
N LEU A 19 -5.60 -1.14 15.29
CA LEU A 19 -4.47 -0.57 14.54
C LEU A 19 -3.75 -1.60 13.68
N ALA A 20 -3.55 -2.82 14.20
CA ALA A 20 -2.97 -3.92 13.44
C ALA A 20 -3.84 -4.31 12.24
N MET A 21 -5.17 -4.33 12.39
CA MET A 21 -6.09 -4.56 11.28
C MET A 21 -5.95 -3.50 10.18
N PHE A 22 -5.92 -2.21 10.56
CA PHE A 22 -5.76 -1.13 9.58
C PHE A 22 -4.38 -1.16 8.90
N ALA A 23 -3.31 -1.40 9.66
CA ALA A 23 -1.97 -1.52 9.10
C ALA A 23 -1.87 -2.69 8.11
N GLY A 24 -2.46 -3.83 8.44
CA GLY A 24 -2.57 -4.98 7.54
C GLY A 24 -3.30 -4.66 6.25
N ALA A 25 -4.49 -4.05 6.35
CA ALA A 25 -5.29 -3.65 5.17
C ALA A 25 -4.49 -2.69 4.27
N GLN A 26 -3.87 -1.66 4.86
CA GLN A 26 -3.08 -0.70 4.10
C GLN A 26 -1.87 -1.34 3.43
N THR A 27 -1.21 -2.31 4.08
CA THR A 27 -0.05 -3.01 3.52
C THR A 27 -0.42 -3.75 2.24
N VAL A 28 -1.57 -4.42 2.20
CA VAL A 28 -2.05 -5.11 0.99
C VAL A 28 -2.33 -4.12 -0.13
N HIS A 29 -2.97 -2.99 0.17
CA HIS A 29 -3.21 -1.94 -0.82
C HIS A 29 -1.92 -1.33 -1.36
N GLN A 30 -0.90 -1.13 -0.52
CA GLN A 30 0.40 -0.60 -0.96
C GLN A 30 1.23 -1.63 -1.74
N TYR A 31 1.13 -2.91 -1.38
CA TYR A 31 1.92 -3.97 -1.99
C TYR A 31 1.37 -4.39 -3.36
N TYR A 32 0.06 -4.59 -3.46
CA TYR A 32 -0.57 -5.04 -4.71
C TYR A 32 -1.07 -3.90 -5.58
N LEU A 33 -1.29 -2.71 -5.00
CA LEU A 33 -1.87 -1.54 -5.65
C LEU A 33 -2.99 -1.92 -6.64
N PRO A 34 -4.04 -2.60 -6.14
CA PRO A 34 -5.08 -3.13 -7.00
C PRO A 34 -5.75 -1.97 -7.74
N ASP A 35 -5.91 -2.12 -9.04
CA ASP A 35 -6.74 -1.19 -9.81
C ASP A 35 -8.19 -1.35 -9.34
N LEU A 36 -8.73 -0.29 -8.74
CA LEU A 36 -10.11 -0.24 -8.27
C LEU A 36 -11.07 0.26 -9.35
N SER A 37 -10.58 0.58 -10.55
CA SER A 37 -11.44 0.95 -11.66
C SER A 37 -12.30 -0.25 -12.08
N ILE A 38 -13.62 -0.05 -12.06
CA ILE A 38 -14.56 -1.05 -12.56
C ILE A 38 -14.81 -0.69 -14.03
N PRO A 39 -14.35 -1.50 -15.00
CA PRO A 39 -14.65 -1.25 -16.39
C PRO A 39 -16.15 -1.48 -16.62
N GLU A 40 -16.81 -0.57 -17.34
CA GLU A 40 -18.24 -0.66 -17.66
C GLU A 40 -18.57 -1.91 -18.50
N ILE A 41 -17.60 -2.38 -19.28
CA ILE A 41 -17.66 -3.62 -20.06
C ILE A 41 -16.72 -4.64 -19.40
N PRO A 42 -17.21 -5.82 -18.99
CA PRO A 42 -16.35 -6.83 -18.40
C PRO A 42 -15.31 -7.31 -19.42
N PRO A 43 -14.05 -7.54 -18.99
CA PRO A 43 -13.00 -8.02 -19.88
C PRO A 43 -13.36 -9.40 -20.42
N ARG A 44 -12.93 -9.69 -21.66
CA ARG A 44 -13.15 -11.00 -22.24
C ARG A 44 -12.37 -12.06 -21.44
N PRO A 45 -12.85 -13.32 -21.41
CA PRO A 45 -12.13 -14.40 -20.75
C PRO A 45 -10.69 -14.48 -21.28
N GLY A 46 -9.70 -14.31 -20.38
CA GLY A 46 -8.27 -14.31 -20.73
C GLY A 46 -7.61 -12.93 -20.94
N GLU A 47 -8.37 -11.83 -21.00
CA GLU A 47 -7.83 -10.46 -21.08
C GLU A 47 -7.67 -9.78 -19.72
N LEU A 48 -7.95 -10.51 -18.63
CA LEU A 48 -7.77 -10.02 -17.26
C LEU A 48 -6.29 -9.75 -17.00
N ARG A 49 -5.95 -8.46 -16.87
CA ARG A 49 -4.61 -8.04 -16.46
C ARG A 49 -4.44 -8.32 -14.98
N THR A 50 -3.61 -9.32 -14.67
CA THR A 50 -3.26 -9.72 -13.29
C THR A 50 -1.86 -9.22 -12.89
N GLU A 51 -1.36 -8.19 -13.57
CA GLU A 51 -0.04 -7.62 -13.28
C GLU A 51 0.01 -7.02 -11.86
N LEU A 52 1.16 -7.16 -11.18
CA LEU A 52 1.43 -6.51 -9.89
C LEU A 52 1.69 -5.01 -10.12
N LEU A 53 0.63 -4.25 -10.36
CA LEU A 53 0.68 -2.80 -10.64
C LEU A 53 1.48 -2.04 -9.57
N GLY A 54 1.38 -2.46 -8.31
CA GLY A 54 2.14 -1.87 -7.20
C GLY A 54 3.66 -2.01 -7.34
N TYR A 55 4.14 -3.12 -7.91
CA TYR A 55 5.57 -3.34 -8.12
C TYR A 55 6.10 -2.43 -9.24
N ARG A 56 5.37 -2.34 -10.38
CA ARG A 56 5.73 -1.44 -11.48
C ARG A 56 5.75 0.02 -11.03
N ALA A 57 4.74 0.47 -10.29
CA ALA A 57 4.67 1.85 -9.80
C ALA A 57 5.87 2.21 -8.90
N LYS A 58 6.37 1.26 -8.09
CA LYS A 58 7.57 1.46 -7.26
C LYS A 58 8.85 1.56 -8.09
N GLU A 59 8.99 0.74 -9.13
CA GLU A 59 10.14 0.81 -10.03
C GLU A 59 10.19 2.16 -10.77
N GLU A 60 9.05 2.62 -11.30
CA GLU A 60 8.93 3.92 -11.97
C GLU A 60 9.27 5.09 -11.03
N ALA A 61 8.77 5.06 -9.79
CA ALA A 61 9.09 6.08 -8.79
C ALA A 61 10.59 6.11 -8.45
N ASN A 62 11.23 4.96 -8.31
CA ASN A 62 12.67 4.86 -8.04
C ASN A 62 13.50 5.37 -9.23
N ALA A 63 13.11 5.04 -10.45
CA ALA A 63 13.77 5.52 -11.66
C ALA A 63 13.67 7.06 -11.79
N ALA A 64 12.50 7.63 -11.49
CA ALA A 64 12.30 9.08 -11.49
C ALA A 64 13.14 9.79 -10.42
N LEU A 65 13.24 9.22 -9.21
CA LEU A 65 14.10 9.74 -8.14
C LEU A 65 15.57 9.70 -8.56
N GLN A 66 16.01 8.63 -9.21
CA GLN A 66 17.39 8.50 -9.68
C GLN A 66 17.70 9.51 -10.78
N GLN A 67 16.78 9.74 -11.72
CA GLN A 67 16.92 10.80 -12.72
C GLN A 67 16.98 12.19 -12.09
N GLN A 68 16.15 12.47 -11.08
CA GLN A 68 16.21 13.75 -10.36
C GLN A 68 17.56 13.96 -9.67
N GLN A 69 18.11 12.92 -9.04
CA GLN A 69 19.42 12.98 -8.40
C GLN A 69 20.55 13.24 -9.41
N LEU A 70 20.50 12.57 -10.56
CA LEU A 70 21.45 12.78 -11.65
C LEU A 70 21.36 14.22 -12.20
N ASN A 71 20.15 14.71 -12.43
CA ASN A 71 19.91 16.07 -12.91
C ASN A 71 20.34 17.14 -11.89
N SER A 72 20.18 16.89 -10.59
CA SER A 72 20.68 17.78 -9.54
C SER A 72 22.20 17.75 -9.38
N ALA A 73 22.83 16.59 -9.60
CA ALA A 73 24.28 16.46 -9.57
C ALA A 73 24.95 17.06 -10.82
N GLN A 74 24.22 17.17 -11.92
CA GLN A 74 24.71 17.67 -13.20
C GLN A 74 24.50 19.17 -13.40
N LYS A 75 23.86 19.89 -12.47
CA LYS A 75 23.72 21.35 -12.51
C LYS A 75 25.00 22.00 -11.95
N PRO A 76 25.93 22.52 -12.78
CA PRO A 76 27.08 23.27 -12.30
C PRO A 76 26.65 24.71 -12.01
N ASP A 77 27.28 25.31 -11.00
CA ASP A 77 27.17 26.76 -10.70
C ASP A 77 27.65 27.64 -11.87
#